data_AF-A0A421EBH3-F1
#
_entry.id   AF-A0A421EBH3-F1
#
_cell.length_a   1.000
_cell.length_b   1.000
_cell.length_c   1.000
_cell.angle_alpha   90.00
_cell.angle_beta   90.00
_cell.angle_gamma   90.00
#
_symmetry.space_group_name_H-M   'P 1'
#
loop_
_entity.id
_entity.type
_entity.pdbx_description
1 polymer ?
#
loop_
_entity_poly.entity_id
_entity_poly.type
_entity_poly.pdbx_seq_one_letter_code
_entity_poly.pdbx_strand_id
1 'polypeptide(L)'
;MQVGVINRALEQLVTNVVDALPRLITAFVFLAIAAVGIKAIMFVVQAVLKRSLPGESPVYRQFLSVIVLVFLWFGVALSFLSIVGLTAIAASLGTATGFLALGVSYALSEMIKDAVAGVYLLRDPDFNPGDTVKAGDTTGEVAAIELRKTRFRVDGDTVVRANAAIEERWTKVSAES
;
A
#
# COMPACT_ATOMS: atom_id res chain seq x y z
N MET A 1 6.62 -33.50 52.54
CA MET A 1 6.49 -33.54 51.06
C MET A 1 5.92 -32.26 50.45
N GLN A 2 4.92 -31.58 51.04
CA GLN A 2 4.31 -30.36 50.46
C GLN A 2 5.22 -29.10 50.45
N VAL A 3 6.06 -28.88 51.47
CA VAL A 3 6.94 -27.69 51.56
C VAL A 3 7.95 -27.62 50.41
N GLY A 4 8.45 -28.75 49.94
CA GLY A 4 9.37 -28.81 48.80
C GLY A 4 8.70 -28.55 47.44
N VAL A 5 7.38 -28.66 47.32
CA VAL A 5 6.65 -28.29 46.09
C VAL A 5 6.45 -26.78 46.04
N ILE A 6 6.08 -26.18 47.17
CA ILE A 6 5.89 -24.72 47.28
C ILE A 6 7.19 -23.97 47.05
N ASN A 7 8.30 -24.41 47.65
CA ASN A 7 9.60 -23.74 47.45
C ASN A 7 10.08 -23.85 46.00
N ARG A 8 9.89 -25.00 45.34
CA ARG A 8 10.20 -25.15 43.91
C ARG A 8 9.33 -24.26 43.03
N ALA A 9 8.05 -24.11 43.35
CA ALA A 9 7.16 -23.20 42.63
C ALA A 9 7.57 -21.73 42.81
N LEU A 10 7.97 -21.33 44.02
CA LEU A 10 8.47 -19.98 44.31
C LEU A 10 9.81 -19.71 43.60
N GLU A 11 10.75 -20.64 43.64
CA GLU A 11 12.04 -20.52 42.94
C GLU A 11 11.84 -20.44 41.42
N GLN A 12 10.95 -21.24 40.85
CA GLN A 12 10.57 -21.16 39.44
C GLN A 12 9.93 -19.82 39.10
N LEU A 13 9.02 -19.31 39.93
CA LEU A 13 8.38 -18.02 39.71
C LEU A 13 9.41 -16.89 39.74
N VAL A 14 10.30 -16.88 40.74
CA VAL A 14 11.37 -15.87 40.86
C VAL A 14 12.30 -15.94 39.66
N THR A 15 12.71 -17.14 39.24
CA THR A 15 13.60 -17.31 38.08
C THR A 15 12.94 -16.80 36.80
N ASN A 16 11.68 -17.15 36.55
CA ASN A 16 10.92 -16.66 35.38
C ASN A 16 10.74 -15.13 35.38
N VAL A 17 10.52 -14.53 36.55
CA VAL A 17 10.40 -13.06 36.69
C VAL A 17 11.74 -12.40 36.40
N VAL A 18 12.84 -12.92 36.97
CA VAL A 18 14.19 -12.39 36.76
C VAL A 18 14.60 -12.52 35.29
N ASP A 19 14.32 -13.65 34.64
CA ASP A 19 14.60 -13.89 33.22
C ASP A 19 13.75 -13.01 32.29
N ALA A 20 12.58 -12.55 32.76
CA ALA A 20 11.74 -11.63 32.01
C ALA A 20 12.25 -10.17 32.07
N LEU A 21 12.99 -9.77 33.12
CA LEU A 21 13.45 -8.39 33.29
C LEU A 21 14.28 -7.86 32.11
N PRO A 22 15.31 -8.59 31.60
CA PRO A 22 16.07 -8.13 30.44
C PRO A 22 15.21 -7.96 29.19
N ARG A 23 14.22 -8.84 29.00
CA ARG A 23 13.28 -8.77 27.86
C ARG A 23 12.38 -7.55 27.96
N LEU A 24 11.88 -7.24 29.16
CA LEU A 24 11.06 -6.04 29.39
C LEU A 24 11.86 -4.75 29.16
N ILE A 25 13.10 -4.70 29.62
CA ILE A 25 13.98 -3.54 29.38
C ILE A 25 14.23 -3.38 27.87
N THR A 26 14.60 -4.47 27.19
CA THR A 26 14.83 -4.45 25.74
C THR A 26 13.57 -4.04 24.97
N ALA A 27 12.40 -4.52 25.39
CA ALA A 27 11.13 -4.16 24.78
C ALA A 27 10.79 -2.68 24.98
N PHE A 28 11.04 -2.13 26.18
CA PHE A 28 10.82 -0.71 26.45
C PHE A 28 11.78 0.18 25.65
N VAL A 29 13.06 -0.18 25.60
CA VAL A 29 14.07 0.51 24.78
C VAL A 29 13.69 0.46 23.30
N PHE A 30 13.27 -0.71 22.82
CA PHE A 30 12.77 -0.86 21.46
C PHE A 30 11.56 0.04 21.18
N LEU A 31 10.57 0.08 22.07
CA LEU A 31 9.39 0.94 21.90
C LEU A 31 9.76 2.42 21.89
N ALA A 32 10.71 2.85 22.73
CA ALA A 32 11.19 4.22 22.74
C ALA A 32 11.86 4.59 21.41
N ILE A 33 12.76 3.73 20.91
CA ILE A 33 13.42 3.90 19.61
C ILE A 33 12.39 3.90 18.48
N ALA A 34 11.45 2.95 18.50
CA ALA A 34 10.40 2.82 17.49
C ALA A 34 9.51 4.06 17.46
N ALA A 35 9.10 4.61 18.60
CA ALA A 35 8.29 5.82 18.67
C ALA A 35 9.01 7.03 18.07
N VAL A 36 10.32 7.17 18.34
CA VAL A 36 11.15 8.22 17.72
C VAL A 36 11.28 7.99 16.21
N GLY A 37 11.54 6.75 15.79
CA GLY A 37 11.62 6.36 14.38
C GLY A 37 10.33 6.66 13.62
N ILE A 38 9.17 6.31 14.18
CA ILE A 38 7.86 6.62 13.60
C ILE A 38 7.68 8.12 13.44
N LYS A 39 8.02 8.92 14.46
CA LYS A 39 7.95 10.38 14.35
C LYS A 39 8.84 10.91 13.22
N ALA A 40 10.07 10.41 13.10
CA ALA A 40 10.99 10.81 12.04
C ALA A 40 10.47 10.42 10.64
N ILE A 41 9.98 9.19 10.47
CA ILE A 41 9.39 8.71 9.22
C ILE A 41 8.14 9.54 8.87
N MET A 42 7.26 9.78 9.83
CA MET A 42 6.04 10.57 9.61
C MET A 42 6.34 12.02 9.24
N PHE A 43 7.41 12.60 9.79
CA PHE A 43 7.88 13.92 9.38
C PHE A 43 8.25 13.94 7.89
N VAL A 44 9.00 12.93 7.43
CA VAL A 44 9.36 12.78 6.00
C VAL A 44 8.11 12.55 5.15
N VAL A 45 7.23 11.64 5.55
CA VAL A 45 5.99 11.32 4.81
C VAL A 45 5.11 12.55 4.64
N GLN A 46 4.91 13.32 5.70
CA GLN A 46 4.13 14.55 5.64
C GLN A 46 4.79 15.61 4.76
N ALA A 47 6.12 15.75 4.81
CA ALA A 47 6.87 16.66 3.94
C ALA A 47 6.73 16.27 2.47
N VAL A 48 6.87 14.98 2.14
CA VAL A 48 6.73 14.45 0.78
C VAL A 48 5.29 14.62 0.28
N LEU A 49 4.28 14.23 1.07
CA LEU A 49 2.87 14.36 0.68
C LEU A 49 2.47 15.82 0.43
N LYS A 50 2.97 16.75 1.25
CA LYS A 50 2.72 18.18 1.05
C LYS A 50 3.34 18.70 -0.25
N ARG A 51 4.49 18.17 -0.65
CA ARG A 51 5.23 18.60 -1.85
C ARG A 51 4.73 17.96 -3.14
N SER A 52 4.39 16.68 -3.11
CA SER A 52 3.98 15.91 -4.30
C SER A 52 2.51 16.08 -4.64
N LEU A 53 1.67 16.49 -3.69
CA LEU A 53 0.23 16.73 -3.90
C LEU A 53 -0.16 18.17 -3.57
N PRO A 54 0.41 19.17 -4.28
CA PRO A 54 0.03 20.57 -4.10
C PRO A 54 -1.35 20.81 -4.74
N GLY A 55 -2.39 20.86 -3.92
CA GLY A 55 -3.77 21.12 -4.38
C GLY A 55 -4.78 20.05 -3.98
N GLU A 56 -4.32 18.89 -3.53
CA GLU A 56 -5.20 17.84 -2.99
C GLU A 56 -5.80 18.23 -1.65
N SER A 57 -7.00 17.70 -1.39
CA SER A 57 -7.72 17.96 -0.15
C SER A 57 -6.88 17.57 1.09
N PRO A 58 -6.93 18.34 2.19
CA PRO A 58 -6.29 17.95 3.45
C PRO A 58 -6.69 16.54 3.91
N VAL A 59 -7.94 16.16 3.63
CA VAL A 59 -8.50 14.84 3.95
C VAL A 59 -7.75 13.73 3.23
N TYR A 60 -7.43 13.90 1.94
CA TYR A 60 -6.70 12.89 1.17
C TYR A 60 -5.27 12.67 1.70
N ARG A 61 -4.54 13.74 2.01
CA ARG A 61 -3.20 13.64 2.61
C ARG A 61 -3.24 13.02 4.01
N GLN A 62 -4.26 13.34 4.80
CA GLN A 62 -4.47 12.73 6.11
C GLN A 62 -4.73 11.23 5.97
N PHE A 63 -5.59 10.83 5.02
CA PHE A 63 -5.88 9.43 4.76
C PHE A 63 -4.61 8.63 4.43
N LEU A 64 -3.76 9.11 3.52
CA LEU A 64 -2.48 8.47 3.19
C LEU A 64 -1.54 8.42 4.41
N SER A 65 -1.48 9.49 5.20
CA SER A 65 -0.65 9.54 6.41
C SER A 65 -1.11 8.52 7.45
N VAL A 66 -2.43 8.37 7.63
CA VAL A 66 -3.02 7.39 8.56
C VAL A 66 -2.71 5.96 8.11
N ILE A 67 -2.81 5.67 6.80
CA ILE A 67 -2.43 4.36 6.26
C ILE A 67 -0.98 4.04 6.63
N VAL A 68 -0.04 4.95 6.34
CA VAL A 68 1.38 4.74 6.65
C VAL A 68 1.59 4.54 8.16
N LEU A 69 0.95 5.38 8.99
CA LEU A 69 1.06 5.28 10.45
C LEU A 69 0.56 3.93 10.99
N VAL A 70 -0.55 3.41 10.46
CA VAL A 70 -1.09 2.10 10.85
C VAL A 70 -0.11 0.98 10.51
N PHE A 71 0.47 0.99 9.30
CA PHE A 71 1.45 -0.02 8.91
C PHE A 71 2.73 0.03 9.75
N LEU A 72 3.22 1.23 10.09
CA LEU A 72 4.38 1.40 10.95
C LEU A 72 4.11 0.83 12.36
N TRP A 73 2.98 1.19 12.98
CA TRP A 73 2.63 0.67 14.29
C TRP A 73 2.35 -0.82 14.29
N PHE A 74 1.78 -1.35 13.21
CA PHE A 74 1.60 -2.78 13.03
C PHE A 74 2.94 -3.52 13.02
N GLY A 75 3.92 -3.03 12.25
CA GLY A 75 5.28 -3.57 12.24
C GLY A 75 5.93 -3.53 13.63
N VAL A 76 5.80 -2.41 14.35
CA VAL A 76 6.28 -2.26 15.73
C VAL A 76 5.60 -3.26 16.67
N ALA A 77 4.30 -3.49 16.54
CA ALA A 77 3.57 -4.45 17.35
C ALA A 77 4.07 -5.89 17.13
N LEU A 78 4.29 -6.30 15.87
CA LEU A 78 4.84 -7.63 15.57
C LEU A 78 6.28 -7.80 16.11
N SER A 79 7.12 -6.78 15.95
CA SER A 79 8.48 -6.79 16.49
C SER A 79 8.48 -6.83 18.02
N PHE A 80 7.60 -6.05 18.66
CA PHE A 80 7.44 -6.05 20.11
C PHE A 80 7.03 -7.43 20.64
N LEU A 81 6.00 -8.05 20.04
CA LEU A 81 5.57 -9.42 20.37
C LEU A 81 6.74 -10.40 20.27
N SER A 82 7.58 -10.28 19.23
CA SER A 82 8.76 -11.13 19.06
C SER A 82 9.79 -10.91 20.18
N ILE A 83 10.07 -9.66 20.57
CA ILE A 83 11.05 -9.32 21.62
C ILE A 83 10.61 -9.83 22.99
N VAL A 84 9.32 -9.78 23.32
CA VAL A 84 8.80 -10.28 24.60
C VAL A 84 8.65 -11.81 24.63
N GLY A 85 9.00 -12.51 23.55
CA GLY A 85 8.98 -13.97 23.47
C GLY A 85 7.68 -14.57 22.89
N LEU A 86 6.77 -13.73 22.38
CA LEU A 86 5.53 -14.14 21.71
C LEU A 86 5.74 -14.29 20.19
N THR A 87 6.87 -14.87 19.79
CA THR A 87 7.29 -15.00 18.38
C THR A 87 6.30 -15.79 17.55
N ALA A 88 5.69 -16.84 18.10
CA ALA A 88 4.68 -17.64 17.41
C ALA A 88 3.41 -16.82 17.09
N ILE A 89 3.01 -15.92 18.00
CA ILE A 89 1.86 -15.02 17.79
C ILE A 89 2.22 -13.96 16.75
N ALA A 90 3.42 -13.38 16.84
CA ALA A 90 3.89 -12.43 15.83
C ALA A 90 3.93 -13.06 14.43
N ALA A 91 4.44 -14.29 14.33
CA ALA A 91 4.52 -15.03 13.08
C ALA A 91 3.13 -15.38 12.52
N SER A 92 2.18 -15.80 13.36
CA SER A 92 0.82 -16.12 12.90
C SER A 92 0.07 -14.88 12.43
N LEU A 93 0.18 -13.75 13.16
CA LEU A 93 -0.39 -12.47 12.74
C LEU A 93 0.26 -11.96 11.45
N GLY A 94 1.59 -12.00 11.36
CA GLY A 94 2.31 -11.63 10.14
C GLY A 94 1.90 -12.47 8.93
N THR A 95 1.74 -13.78 9.12
CA THR A 95 1.25 -14.70 8.08
C THR A 95 -0.18 -14.36 7.65
N ALA A 96 -1.08 -14.14 8.62
CA ALA A 96 -2.46 -13.75 8.34
C ALA A 96 -2.54 -12.43 7.55
N THR A 97 -1.77 -11.42 7.96
CA THR A 97 -1.66 -10.15 7.22
C THR A 97 -1.05 -10.35 5.83
N GLY A 98 -0.11 -11.29 5.67
CA GLY A 98 0.39 -11.70 4.37
C GLY A 98 -0.72 -12.18 3.43
N PHE A 99 -1.61 -13.05 3.91
CA PHE A 99 -2.77 -13.48 3.12
C PHE A 99 -3.75 -12.34 2.81
N LEU A 100 -3.99 -11.43 3.76
CA LEU A 100 -4.80 -10.24 3.50
C LEU A 100 -4.15 -9.35 2.42
N ALA A 101 -2.83 -9.17 2.45
CA ALA A 101 -2.09 -8.42 1.45
C ALA A 101 -2.21 -9.07 0.06
N LEU A 102 -2.23 -10.39 -0.05
CA LEU A 102 -2.52 -11.09 -1.31
C LEU A 102 -3.92 -10.76 -1.84
N GLY A 103 -4.94 -10.78 -0.97
CA GLY A 103 -6.31 -10.43 -1.36
C GLY A 103 -6.43 -8.98 -1.85
N VAL A 104 -5.80 -8.04 -1.13
CA VAL A 104 -5.71 -6.63 -1.56
C VAL A 104 -4.99 -6.52 -2.90
N SER A 105 -3.86 -7.22 -3.07
CA SER A 105 -3.09 -7.19 -4.33
C SER A 105 -3.93 -7.68 -5.52
N TYR A 106 -4.73 -8.74 -5.32
CA TYR A 106 -5.65 -9.22 -6.33
C TYR A 106 -6.73 -8.19 -6.68
N ALA A 107 -7.32 -7.54 -5.68
CA ALA A 107 -8.31 -6.49 -5.88
C ALA A 107 -7.76 -5.25 -6.60
N LEU A 108 -6.47 -4.93 -6.40
CA LEU A 108 -5.79 -3.81 -7.06
C LEU A 108 -5.21 -4.18 -8.43
N SER A 109 -5.14 -5.47 -8.78
CA SER A 109 -4.44 -5.96 -9.98
C SER A 109 -4.90 -5.28 -11.27
N GLU A 110 -6.21 -5.07 -11.42
CA GLU A 110 -6.78 -4.40 -12.61
C GLU A 110 -6.35 -2.93 -12.71
N MET A 111 -6.27 -2.23 -11.59
CA MET A 111 -5.79 -0.84 -11.58
C MET A 111 -4.31 -0.73 -11.98
N ILE A 112 -3.52 -1.74 -11.63
CA ILE A 112 -2.11 -1.80 -12.02
C ILE A 112 -2.00 -2.05 -13.53
N LYS A 113 -2.77 -2.99 -14.08
CA LYS A 113 -2.81 -3.23 -15.54
C LYS A 113 -3.17 -1.96 -16.29
N ASP A 114 -4.21 -1.26 -15.85
CA ASP A 114 -4.61 0.00 -16.45
C ASP A 114 -3.49 1.05 -16.40
N ALA A 115 -2.79 1.17 -15.26
CA ALA A 115 -1.69 2.13 -15.11
C ALA A 115 -0.52 1.82 -16.06
N VAL A 116 -0.18 0.54 -16.19
CA VAL A 116 0.87 0.07 -17.10
C VAL A 116 0.47 0.32 -18.56
N ALA A 117 -0.75 -0.06 -18.95
CA ALA A 117 -1.29 0.19 -20.28
C ALA A 117 -1.31 1.70 -20.61
N GLY A 118 -1.66 2.55 -19.63
CA GLY A 118 -1.60 4.00 -19.79
C GLY A 118 -0.22 4.53 -20.13
N VAL A 119 0.85 3.99 -19.53
CA VAL A 119 2.23 4.36 -19.87
C VAL A 119 2.61 3.93 -21.28
N TYR A 120 2.14 2.76 -21.73
CA TYR A 120 2.37 2.29 -23.10
C TYR A 120 1.64 3.17 -24.12
N LEU A 121 0.35 3.44 -23.91
CA LEU A 121 -0.44 4.34 -24.77
C LEU A 121 0.16 5.74 -24.85
N LEU A 122 0.61 6.31 -23.72
CA LEU A 122 1.29 7.62 -23.69
C LEU A 122 2.60 7.66 -24.49
N ARG A 123 3.24 6.52 -24.72
CA ARG A 123 4.51 6.41 -25.45
C ARG A 123 4.32 5.97 -26.89
N ASP A 124 3.11 5.61 -27.28
CA ASP A 124 2.82 5.13 -28.62
C ASP A 124 2.71 6.31 -29.60
N PRO A 125 3.57 6.39 -30.64
CA PRO A 125 3.56 7.50 -31.58
C PRO A 125 2.29 7.56 -32.44
N ASP A 126 1.50 6.49 -32.50
CA ASP A 126 0.27 6.42 -33.29
C ASP A 126 -1.00 6.63 -32.43
N PHE A 127 -0.85 6.86 -31.12
CA PHE A 127 -1.95 7.10 -30.18
C PHE A 127 -1.78 8.42 -29.43
N ASN A 128 -2.00 9.56 -30.11
CA ASN A 128 -1.86 10.88 -29.50
C ASN A 128 -3.21 11.59 -29.33
N PRO A 129 -3.32 12.54 -28.38
CA PRO A 129 -4.46 13.45 -28.33
C PRO A 129 -4.68 14.13 -29.68
N GLY A 130 -5.91 14.08 -30.19
CA GLY A 130 -6.30 14.56 -31.52
C GLY A 130 -6.38 13.46 -32.58
N ASP A 131 -5.80 12.28 -32.35
CA ASP A 131 -5.94 11.14 -33.27
C ASP A 131 -7.34 10.51 -33.13
N THR A 132 -7.98 10.21 -34.26
CA THR A 132 -9.18 9.36 -34.26
C THR A 132 -8.76 7.90 -34.28
N VAL A 133 -9.23 7.16 -33.29
CA VAL A 133 -8.89 5.76 -33.11
C VAL A 133 -10.15 4.95 -32.84
N LYS A 134 -10.09 3.68 -33.25
CA LYS A 134 -11.09 2.68 -32.91
C LYS A 134 -10.52 1.74 -31.87
N ALA A 135 -11.09 1.74 -30.67
CA ALA A 135 -10.72 0.88 -29.55
C ALA A 135 -11.94 0.07 -29.10
N GLY A 136 -11.98 -1.21 -29.44
CA GLY A 136 -13.12 -2.08 -29.19
C GLY A 136 -14.42 -1.58 -29.84
N ASP A 137 -15.39 -1.22 -29.01
CA ASP A 137 -16.72 -0.71 -29.39
C ASP A 137 -16.77 0.82 -29.59
N THR A 138 -15.67 1.51 -29.30
CA THR A 138 -15.60 2.97 -29.26
C THR A 138 -14.74 3.47 -30.42
N THR A 139 -15.31 4.33 -31.26
CA THR A 139 -14.56 5.07 -32.29
C THR A 139 -14.69 6.55 -31.99
N GLY A 140 -13.56 7.25 -31.83
CA GLY A 140 -13.57 8.67 -31.50
C GLY A 140 -12.19 9.28 -31.45
N GLU A 141 -12.17 10.60 -31.24
CA GLU A 141 -10.92 11.37 -31.08
C GLU A 141 -10.38 11.19 -29.67
N VAL A 142 -9.09 10.89 -29.51
CA VAL A 142 -8.42 10.84 -28.21
C VAL A 142 -8.36 12.27 -27.64
N ALA A 143 -9.05 12.52 -26.53
CA ALA A 143 -9.07 13.85 -25.90
C ALA A 143 -7.98 14.00 -24.83
N ALA A 144 -7.78 12.97 -24.00
CA ALA A 144 -6.75 12.96 -22.97
C ALA A 144 -6.42 11.53 -22.55
N ILE A 145 -5.14 11.26 -22.30
CA ILE A 145 -4.66 9.99 -21.77
C ILE A 145 -4.26 10.24 -20.31
N GLU A 146 -5.02 9.71 -19.36
CA GLU A 146 -4.71 9.73 -17.93
C GLU A 146 -4.00 8.42 -17.55
N LEU A 147 -3.49 8.34 -16.32
CA LEU A 147 -2.74 7.16 -15.85
C LEU A 147 -3.53 5.85 -16.03
N ARG A 148 -4.81 5.84 -15.64
CA ARG A 148 -5.66 4.64 -15.63
C ARG A 148 -6.73 4.63 -16.73
N LYS A 149 -7.09 5.79 -17.26
CA LYS A 149 -8.22 5.94 -18.18
C LYS A 149 -7.86 6.84 -19.34
N THR A 150 -8.46 6.59 -20.48
CA THR A 150 -8.40 7.48 -21.63
C THR A 150 -9.79 8.03 -21.89
N ARG A 151 -9.83 9.31 -22.25
CA ARG A 151 -11.05 10.04 -22.59
C ARG A 151 -11.09 10.19 -24.10
N PHE A 152 -12.19 9.76 -24.70
CA PHE A 152 -12.50 9.96 -26.11
C PHE A 152 -13.60 10.99 -26.27
N ARG A 153 -13.54 11.75 -27.35
CA ARG A 153 -14.65 12.60 -27.80
C ARG A 153 -15.39 11.87 -28.92
N VAL A 154 -16.68 11.63 -28.70
CA VAL A 154 -17.56 10.90 -29.62
C VAL A 154 -18.86 11.68 -29.71
N ASP A 155 -19.21 12.18 -30.90
CA ASP A 155 -20.47 12.90 -31.14
C ASP A 155 -20.77 14.06 -30.16
N GLY A 156 -19.72 14.73 -29.66
CA GLY A 156 -19.82 15.81 -28.67
C GLY A 156 -19.78 15.36 -27.21
N ASP A 157 -19.95 14.08 -26.93
CA ASP A 157 -19.85 13.49 -25.60
C ASP A 157 -18.42 13.06 -25.23
N THR A 158 -18.16 12.95 -23.93
CA THR A 158 -16.90 12.40 -23.40
C THR A 158 -17.09 10.95 -22.97
N VAL A 159 -16.52 10.03 -23.75
CA VAL A 159 -16.53 8.60 -23.45
C VAL A 159 -15.24 8.25 -22.68
N VAL A 160 -15.37 7.67 -21.51
CA VAL A 160 -14.23 7.28 -20.67
C VAL A 160 -14.06 5.76 -20.70
N ARG A 161 -12.84 5.30 -20.99
CA ARG A 161 -12.48 3.88 -21.05
C ARG A 161 -11.23 3.60 -20.23
N ALA A 162 -11.15 2.39 -19.70
CA ALA A 162 -9.98 1.92 -18.97
C ALA A 162 -8.84 1.66 -19.95
N ASN A 163 -7.60 1.97 -19.57
CA ASN A 163 -6.46 1.88 -20.47
C ASN A 163 -6.15 0.44 -20.88
N ALA A 164 -6.29 -0.54 -19.98
CA ALA A 164 -6.00 -1.94 -20.32
C ALA A 164 -6.92 -2.45 -21.45
N ALA A 165 -8.20 -2.08 -21.42
CA ALA A 165 -9.16 -2.48 -22.44
C ALA A 165 -8.90 -1.85 -23.83
N ILE A 166 -8.18 -0.73 -23.89
CA ILE A 166 -7.82 -0.05 -25.14
C ILE A 166 -6.56 -0.68 -25.72
N GLU A 167 -5.54 -0.86 -24.88
CA GLU A 167 -4.20 -1.33 -25.29
C GLU A 167 -4.25 -2.73 -25.90
N GLU A 168 -5.16 -3.59 -25.45
CA GLU A 168 -5.36 -4.94 -26.02
C GLU A 168 -5.58 -4.92 -27.55
N ARG A 169 -6.37 -3.96 -28.05
CA ARG A 169 -6.66 -3.84 -29.49
C ARG A 169 -7.23 -2.47 -29.84
N TRP A 170 -6.47 -1.68 -30.58
CA TRP A 170 -6.94 -0.44 -31.18
C TRP A 170 -6.41 -0.27 -32.60
N THR A 171 -6.98 0.67 -33.35
CA THR A 171 -6.57 0.98 -34.72
C THR A 171 -6.69 2.46 -34.96
N LYS A 172 -5.63 3.09 -35.46
CA LYS A 172 -5.67 4.48 -35.92
C LYS A 172 -6.51 4.57 -37.18
N VAL A 173 -7.50 5.44 -37.18
CA VAL A 173 -8.35 5.70 -38.34
C VAL A 173 -7.69 6.82 -39.13
N SER A 174 -7.16 6.48 -40.32
CA SER A 174 -6.68 7.48 -41.27
C SER A 174 -7.86 8.33 -41.74
N ALA A 175 -7.74 9.65 -41.68
CA ALA A 175 -8.65 10.50 -42.44
C ALA A 175 -8.48 10.15 -43.93
N GLU A 176 -9.48 9.54 -44.55
CA GLU A 176 -9.51 9.39 -46.01
C GLU A 176 -9.37 10.79 -46.62
N SER A 177 -8.30 10.97 -47.40
CA SER A 177 -8.00 12.16 -48.21
C SER A 177 -8.93 12.27 -49.41
#